data_AF-A0AAN8N5L0-F1
#
_entry.id   AF-A0AAN8N5L0-F1
#
_cell.length_a   1.000
_cell.length_b   1.000
_cell.length_c   1.000
_cell.angle_alpha   90.00
_cell.angle_beta   90.00
_cell.angle_gamma   90.00
#
_symmetry.space_group_name_H-M   'P 1'
#
loop_
_entity.id
_entity.type
_entity.pdbx_description
1 polymer ?
#
loop_
_entity_poly.entity_id
_entity_poly.type
_entity_poly.pdbx_seq_one_letter_code
_entity_poly.pdbx_strand_id
1 'polypeptide(L)'
;MDPHLAQVLKALQETTSGSQPQLQPQQSYDPRRIYQPDIPLPQPVQLPQTYSQPAPPAPEHIDPRTITQWPAALKYITTVVTTNPAAMERLKRMKLHQKDHEKQWWRSREAILQRHSKSSDNRMAMDSVLKSFGVSTSSAELTPEAKIQELQTYDDKVYRASVQMYASMAEDLKSLGIPFFVITEEEFSGDKDSFLEARKKVVELIDDLT
;
A
#
# COMPACT_ATOMS: atom_id res chain seq x y z
N MET A 1 -32.38 51.12 -9.17
CA MET A 1 -31.64 49.99 -8.57
C MET A 1 -32.61 48.84 -8.50
N ASP A 2 -32.46 47.86 -9.39
CA ASP A 2 -33.46 46.81 -9.59
C ASP A 2 -33.47 45.84 -8.38
N PRO A 3 -34.58 45.73 -7.63
CA PRO A 3 -34.65 44.89 -6.43
C PRO A 3 -34.45 43.40 -6.73
N HIS A 4 -34.69 42.98 -7.98
CA HIS A 4 -34.49 41.62 -8.43
C HIS A 4 -33.01 41.22 -8.52
N LEU A 5 -32.13 42.17 -8.91
CA LEU A 5 -30.68 41.96 -8.99
C LEU A 5 -30.06 41.76 -7.60
N ALA A 6 -30.58 42.48 -6.60
CA ALA A 6 -30.18 42.30 -5.21
C ALA A 6 -30.60 40.93 -4.65
N GLN A 7 -31.77 40.42 -5.07
CA GLN A 7 -32.22 39.07 -4.71
C GLN A 7 -31.38 37.97 -5.36
N VAL A 8 -30.93 38.15 -6.61
CA VAL A 8 -30.04 37.18 -7.29
C VAL A 8 -28.65 37.16 -6.64
N LEU A 9 -28.07 38.32 -6.32
CA LEU A 9 -26.80 38.39 -5.57
C LEU A 9 -26.92 37.76 -4.17
N LYS A 10 -28.06 37.94 -3.51
CA LYS A 10 -28.33 37.31 -2.21
C LYS A 10 -28.52 35.80 -2.33
N ALA A 11 -29.21 35.32 -3.36
CA ALA A 11 -29.36 33.89 -3.64
C ALA A 11 -28.01 33.22 -3.98
N LEU A 12 -27.11 33.92 -4.67
CA LEU A 12 -25.74 33.45 -4.93
C LEU A 12 -24.84 33.48 -3.68
N GLN A 13 -25.07 34.40 -2.74
CA GLN A 13 -24.39 34.41 -1.43
C GLN A 13 -24.94 33.34 -0.47
N GLU A 14 -26.22 33.00 -0.56
CA GLU A 14 -26.85 31.96 0.26
C GLU A 14 -26.50 30.54 -0.22
N THR A 15 -26.29 30.32 -1.54
CA THR A 15 -25.76 29.03 -2.04
C THR A 15 -24.28 28.80 -1.74
N THR A 16 -23.54 29.82 -1.28
CA THR A 16 -22.16 29.66 -0.81
C THR A 16 -22.06 29.44 0.71
N SER A 17 -23.19 29.50 1.43
CA SER A 17 -23.23 29.43 2.89
C SER A 17 -24.28 28.42 3.37
N GLY A 18 -24.08 27.13 3.11
CA GLY A 18 -24.98 26.10 3.64
C GLY A 18 -24.53 24.68 3.35
N SER A 19 -24.05 24.00 4.39
CA SER A 19 -23.72 22.57 4.48
C SER A 19 -22.38 22.17 3.86
N GLN A 20 -21.31 22.35 4.63
CA GLN A 20 -20.15 21.48 4.53
C GLN A 20 -20.58 20.07 4.98
N PRO A 21 -20.68 19.05 4.10
CA PRO A 21 -20.21 17.74 4.56
C PRO A 21 -18.76 17.96 4.96
N GLN A 22 -18.40 17.43 6.13
CA GLN A 22 -17.04 17.40 6.65
C GLN A 22 -16.15 16.70 5.62
N LEU A 23 -15.69 17.45 4.62
CA LEU A 23 -14.57 17.08 3.78
C LEU A 23 -13.39 17.06 4.74
N GLN A 24 -13.07 15.85 5.23
CA GLN A 24 -11.71 15.54 5.62
C GLN A 24 -10.81 16.22 4.59
N PRO A 25 -9.77 16.96 5.01
CA PRO A 25 -8.86 17.58 4.07
C PRO A 25 -8.52 16.51 3.04
N GLN A 26 -8.77 16.79 1.74
CA GLN A 26 -8.18 16.02 0.66
C GLN A 26 -6.67 16.22 0.80
N GLN A 27 -6.07 15.54 1.78
CA GLN A 27 -4.66 15.31 1.83
C GLN A 27 -4.39 14.63 0.50
N SER A 28 -3.68 15.34 -0.37
CA SER A 28 -3.00 14.75 -1.51
C SER A 28 -2.32 13.50 -0.97
N TYR A 29 -2.93 12.33 -1.18
CA TYR A 29 -2.42 11.09 -0.64
C TYR A 29 -1.04 10.91 -1.25
N ASP A 30 -0.01 10.95 -0.41
CA ASP A 30 1.33 10.67 -0.83
C ASP A 30 1.53 9.16 -0.76
N PRO A 31 1.61 8.44 -1.89
CA PRO A 31 1.87 7.00 -1.89
C PRO A 31 3.23 6.66 -1.23
N ARG A 32 4.09 7.65 -0.93
CA ARG A 32 5.32 7.48 -0.17
C ARG A 32 5.16 7.39 1.34
N ARG A 33 3.96 7.63 1.91
CA ARG A 33 3.70 7.30 3.32
C ARG A 33 3.56 5.78 3.46
N ILE A 34 4.70 5.11 3.37
CA ILE A 34 4.86 3.67 3.31
C ILE A 34 4.81 3.08 4.71
N TYR A 35 4.19 1.89 4.79
CA TYR A 35 4.48 0.81 5.73
C TYR A 35 5.62 1.14 6.69
N GLN A 36 5.29 1.55 7.92
CA GLN A 36 6.22 1.42 9.02
C GLN A 36 6.15 -0.04 9.44
N PRO A 37 7.26 -0.81 9.35
CA PRO A 37 7.31 -2.09 10.03
C PRO A 37 7.03 -1.77 11.50
N ASP A 38 5.99 -2.38 12.04
CA ASP A 38 5.80 -2.42 13.48
C ASP A 38 7.02 -3.17 14.02
N ILE A 39 8.03 -2.43 14.47
CA ILE A 39 9.16 -2.98 15.22
C ILE A 39 8.68 -2.96 16.66
N PRO A 40 8.18 -4.07 17.22
CA PRO A 40 7.94 -4.11 18.65
C PRO A 40 9.27 -3.84 19.35
N LEU A 41 9.34 -2.70 20.08
CA LEU A 41 10.43 -2.46 21.01
C LEU A 41 10.52 -3.66 21.97
N PRO A 42 11.71 -4.20 22.25
CA PRO A 42 11.85 -5.28 23.20
C PRO A 42 11.37 -4.78 24.57
N GLN A 43 10.21 -5.28 25.01
CA GLN A 43 9.79 -5.12 26.40
C GLN A 43 10.73 -6.00 27.26
N PRO A 44 11.31 -5.47 28.34
CA PRO A 44 12.07 -6.29 29.28
C PRO A 44 11.10 -7.26 29.97
N VAL A 45 11.12 -8.52 29.52
CA VAL A 45 10.38 -9.62 30.14
C VAL A 45 11.05 -9.96 31.46
N GLN A 46 10.39 -9.66 32.58
CA GLN A 46 10.82 -10.18 33.89
C GLN A 46 10.44 -11.65 33.96
N LEU A 47 11.46 -12.52 34.05
CA LEU A 47 11.30 -13.97 34.23
C LEU A 47 10.87 -14.28 35.67
N PRO A 48 9.73 -14.96 35.90
CA PRO A 48 9.54 -15.74 37.13
C PRO A 48 10.38 -17.02 37.03
N GLN A 49 11.26 -17.24 38.01
CA GLN A 49 11.91 -18.53 38.19
C GLN A 49 10.91 -19.54 38.76
N THR A 50 10.61 -20.60 38.01
CA THR A 50 10.01 -21.82 38.59
C THR A 50 10.60 -23.08 37.99
N TYR A 51 11.19 -23.86 38.91
CA TYR A 51 11.42 -25.29 39.02
C TYR A 51 11.52 -26.18 37.76
N SER A 52 12.63 -26.90 37.72
CA SER A 52 13.04 -27.92 36.76
C SER A 52 12.04 -29.09 36.64
N GLN A 53 11.45 -29.24 35.47
CA GLN A 53 10.95 -30.52 34.95
C GLN A 53 11.91 -31.03 33.85
N PRO A 54 12.07 -32.35 33.67
CA PRO A 54 12.81 -32.89 32.54
C PRO A 54 12.07 -32.55 31.24
N ALA A 55 12.68 -31.71 30.40
CA ALA A 55 12.12 -31.30 29.12
C ALA A 55 12.16 -32.46 28.11
N PRO A 56 11.15 -32.61 27.24
CA PRO A 56 11.27 -33.44 26.04
C PRO A 56 12.44 -32.95 25.16
N PRO A 57 13.01 -33.80 24.29
CA PRO A 57 14.15 -33.43 23.45
C PRO A 57 13.82 -32.16 22.67
N ALA A 58 14.67 -31.14 22.82
CA ALA A 58 14.53 -29.88 22.11
C ALA A 58 14.47 -30.18 20.60
N PRO A 59 13.51 -29.60 19.85
CA PRO A 59 13.54 -29.69 18.40
C PRO A 59 14.88 -29.12 17.94
N GLU A 60 15.62 -29.89 17.13
CA GLU A 60 16.85 -29.43 16.50
C GLU A 60 16.57 -28.07 15.85
N HIS A 61 17.19 -27.03 16.37
CA HIS A 61 17.01 -25.68 15.86
C HIS A 61 17.78 -25.56 14.53
N ILE A 62 17.12 -25.97 13.44
CA ILE A 62 17.67 -25.86 12.09
C ILE A 62 17.84 -24.38 11.78
N ASP A 63 19.08 -23.95 11.55
CA ASP A 63 19.38 -22.59 11.10
C ASP A 63 18.84 -22.42 9.66
N PRO A 64 17.87 -21.52 9.42
CA PRO A 64 17.28 -21.33 8.10
C PRO A 64 18.30 -20.91 7.03
N ARG A 65 19.46 -20.34 7.43
CA ARG A 65 20.52 -19.96 6.50
C ARG A 65 21.24 -21.17 5.88
N THR A 66 21.18 -22.33 6.53
CA THR A 66 21.75 -23.58 6.01
C THR A 66 20.87 -24.25 4.96
N ILE A 67 19.64 -23.78 4.79
CA ILE A 67 18.66 -24.36 3.87
C ILE A 67 18.85 -23.76 2.48
N THR A 68 19.52 -24.52 1.61
CA THR A 68 19.78 -24.12 0.21
C THR A 68 18.92 -24.87 -0.81
N GLN A 69 18.16 -25.88 -0.38
CA GLN A 69 17.38 -26.75 -1.26
C GLN A 69 15.87 -26.57 -1.04
N TRP A 70 15.11 -26.53 -2.14
CA TRP A 70 13.66 -26.28 -2.10
C TRP A 70 12.87 -27.27 -1.20
N PRO A 71 13.07 -28.61 -1.27
CA PRO A 71 12.32 -29.54 -0.42
C PRO A 71 12.55 -29.32 1.08
N ALA A 72 13.77 -28.92 1.46
CA ALA A 72 14.11 -28.60 2.84
C ALA A 72 13.45 -27.29 3.30
N ALA A 73 13.40 -26.28 2.42
CA ALA A 73 12.69 -25.03 2.70
C ALA A 73 11.18 -25.24 2.86
N LEU A 74 10.55 -26.02 1.98
CA LEU A 74 9.14 -26.38 2.08
C LEU A 74 8.84 -27.04 3.43
N LYS A 75 9.64 -28.04 3.82
CA LYS A 75 9.50 -28.71 5.13
C LYS A 75 9.64 -27.69 6.27
N TYR A 76 10.69 -26.86 6.23
CA TYR A 76 10.92 -25.85 7.27
C TYR A 76 9.74 -24.89 7.43
N ILE A 77 9.23 -24.34 6.32
CA ILE A 77 8.10 -23.40 6.35
C ILE A 77 6.85 -24.11 6.92
N THR A 78 6.53 -25.29 6.40
CA THR A 78 5.31 -26.03 6.78
C THR A 78 5.35 -26.61 8.19
N THR A 79 6.52 -26.77 8.82
CA THR A 79 6.64 -27.29 10.19
C THR A 79 7.01 -26.23 11.22
N VAL A 80 7.95 -25.34 10.90
CA VAL A 80 8.51 -24.37 11.86
C VAL A 80 7.74 -23.05 11.81
N VAL A 81 7.53 -22.50 10.61
CA VAL A 81 6.91 -21.18 10.44
C VAL A 81 5.41 -21.23 10.76
N THR A 82 4.70 -22.23 10.24
CA THR A 82 3.26 -22.44 10.49
C THR A 82 2.93 -22.70 11.95
N THR A 83 3.81 -23.38 12.68
CA THR A 83 3.65 -23.69 14.11
C THR A 83 3.95 -22.47 14.99
N ASN A 84 4.61 -21.44 14.45
CA ASN A 84 4.88 -20.20 15.16
C ASN A 84 3.74 -19.18 14.94
N PRO A 85 2.86 -18.96 15.94
CA PRO A 85 1.70 -18.08 15.76
C PRO A 85 2.09 -16.62 15.52
N ALA A 86 3.18 -16.14 16.12
CA ALA A 86 3.65 -14.77 15.93
C ALA A 86 4.17 -14.55 14.50
N ALA A 87 4.88 -15.54 13.93
CA ALA A 87 5.34 -15.49 12.55
C ALA A 87 4.15 -15.49 11.57
N MET A 88 3.19 -16.39 11.76
CA MET A 88 1.98 -16.46 10.93
C MET A 88 1.15 -15.17 10.98
N GLU A 89 1.00 -14.57 12.16
CA GLU A 89 0.30 -13.30 12.31
C GLU A 89 1.03 -12.16 11.58
N ARG A 90 2.37 -12.12 11.63
CA ARG A 90 3.17 -11.14 10.90
C ARG A 90 3.00 -11.29 9.38
N LEU A 91 3.04 -12.53 8.87
CA LEU A 91 2.82 -12.81 7.44
C LEU A 91 1.40 -12.39 6.98
N LYS A 92 0.37 -12.69 7.77
CA LYS A 92 -1.01 -12.25 7.49
C LYS A 92 -1.14 -10.72 7.46
N ARG A 93 -0.56 -10.02 8.44
CA ARG A 93 -0.55 -8.54 8.46
C ARG A 93 0.17 -7.97 7.25
N MET A 94 1.30 -8.56 6.86
CA MET A 94 2.05 -8.15 5.66
C MET A 94 1.19 -8.24 4.40
N LYS A 95 0.50 -9.37 4.19
CA LYS A 95 -0.44 -9.57 3.07
C LYS A 95 -1.62 -8.60 3.11
N LEU A 96 -2.16 -8.33 4.29
CA LEU A 96 -3.23 -7.35 4.47
C LEU A 96 -2.77 -5.94 4.10
N HIS A 97 -1.60 -5.51 4.59
CA HIS A 97 -1.04 -4.20 4.28
C HIS A 97 -0.76 -4.03 2.78
N GLN A 98 -0.26 -5.07 2.10
CA GLN A 98 -0.13 -5.06 0.65
C GLN A 98 -1.47 -4.77 -0.04
N LYS A 99 -2.51 -5.54 0.29
CA LYS A 99 -3.85 -5.37 -0.30
C LYS A 99 -4.44 -3.99 -0.02
N ASP A 100 -4.24 -3.47 1.18
CA ASP A 100 -4.73 -2.15 1.57
C ASP A 100 -4.03 -1.04 0.79
N HIS A 101 -2.71 -1.12 0.61
CA HIS A 101 -1.95 -0.19 -0.23
C HIS A 101 -2.42 -0.23 -1.69
N GLU A 102 -2.57 -1.42 -2.27
CA GLU A 102 -3.06 -1.59 -3.64
C GLU A 102 -4.45 -0.97 -3.81
N LYS A 103 -5.35 -1.24 -2.86
CA LYS A 103 -6.70 -0.67 -2.83
C LYS A 103 -6.67 0.85 -2.69
N GLN A 104 -5.78 1.39 -1.87
CA GLN A 104 -5.62 2.83 -1.68
C GLN A 104 -5.04 3.51 -2.92
N TRP A 105 -4.06 2.89 -3.58
CA TRP A 105 -3.50 3.38 -4.83
C TRP A 105 -4.55 3.42 -5.93
N TRP A 106 -5.35 2.36 -6.04
CA TRP A 106 -6.47 2.30 -6.98
C TRP A 106 -7.50 3.41 -6.71
N ARG A 107 -7.97 3.54 -5.47
CA ARG A 107 -8.94 4.61 -5.09
C ARG A 107 -8.44 6.01 -5.41
N SER A 108 -7.16 6.26 -5.14
CA SER A 108 -6.54 7.57 -5.38
C SER A 108 -6.42 7.85 -6.88
N ARG A 109 -6.10 6.83 -7.69
CA ARG A 109 -6.10 6.93 -9.16
C ARG A 109 -7.51 7.22 -9.69
N GLU A 110 -8.52 6.51 -9.19
CA GLU A 110 -9.91 6.76 -9.55
C GLU A 110 -10.36 8.18 -9.17
N ALA A 111 -9.92 8.69 -8.01
CA ALA A 111 -10.21 10.06 -7.62
C ALA A 111 -9.62 11.10 -8.58
N ILE A 112 -8.41 10.85 -9.13
CA ILE A 112 -7.80 11.71 -10.17
C ILE A 112 -8.66 11.71 -11.43
N LEU A 113 -9.08 10.53 -11.91
CA LEU A 113 -9.94 10.40 -13.10
C LEU A 113 -11.31 11.07 -12.91
N GLN A 114 -11.94 10.86 -11.76
CA GLN A 114 -13.20 11.51 -11.41
C GLN A 114 -13.08 13.04 -11.39
N ARG A 115 -11.95 13.57 -10.89
CA ARG A 115 -11.68 15.01 -10.93
C ARG A 115 -11.50 15.50 -12.36
N HIS A 116 -10.80 14.76 -13.21
CA HIS A 116 -10.63 15.10 -14.63
C HIS A 116 -11.95 15.18 -15.39
N SER A 117 -12.88 14.27 -15.10
CA SER A 117 -14.24 14.24 -15.68
C SER A 117 -15.14 15.36 -15.14
N LYS A 118 -15.17 15.56 -13.82
CA LYS A 118 -15.99 16.63 -13.22
C LYS A 118 -15.54 18.02 -13.67
N SER A 119 -14.23 18.20 -13.92
CA SER A 119 -13.71 19.46 -14.44
C SER A 119 -14.19 19.76 -15.86
N SER A 120 -14.40 18.73 -16.72
CA SER A 120 -14.98 18.96 -18.05
C SER A 120 -16.47 19.25 -17.98
N ASP A 121 -17.21 18.50 -17.16
CA ASP A 121 -18.67 18.62 -17.05
C ASP A 121 -19.08 19.95 -16.42
N ASN A 122 -18.42 20.35 -15.33
CA ASN A 122 -18.67 21.63 -14.67
C ASN A 122 -18.35 22.81 -15.59
N ARG A 123 -17.31 22.71 -16.45
CA ARG A 123 -17.05 23.75 -17.45
C ARG A 123 -18.17 23.82 -18.47
N MET A 124 -18.63 22.71 -19.03
CA MET A 124 -19.74 22.74 -19.99
C MET A 124 -20.99 23.38 -19.39
N ALA A 125 -21.29 23.10 -18.12
CA ALA A 125 -22.38 23.75 -17.40
C ALA A 125 -22.16 25.25 -17.22
N MET A 126 -20.98 25.68 -16.77
CA MET A 126 -20.64 27.10 -16.57
C MET A 126 -20.61 27.88 -17.89
N ASP A 127 -20.02 27.32 -18.94
CA ASP A 127 -19.95 27.95 -20.27
C ASP A 127 -21.35 28.09 -20.88
N SER A 128 -22.23 27.10 -20.70
CA SER A 128 -23.64 27.19 -21.11
C SER A 128 -24.36 28.36 -20.42
N VAL A 129 -24.18 28.50 -19.10
CA VAL A 129 -24.75 29.61 -18.32
C VAL A 129 -24.16 30.95 -18.78
N LEU A 130 -22.84 31.07 -18.88
CA LEU A 130 -22.17 32.32 -19.26
C LEU A 130 -22.51 32.75 -20.70
N LYS A 131 -22.61 31.80 -21.61
CA LYS A 131 -23.10 32.01 -22.98
C LYS A 131 -24.53 32.52 -23.01
N SER A 132 -25.40 32.04 -22.11
CA SER A 132 -26.76 32.57 -21.98
C SER A 132 -26.81 34.04 -21.56
N PHE A 133 -25.75 34.53 -20.91
CA PHE A 133 -25.55 35.94 -20.53
C PHE A 133 -24.68 36.74 -21.52
N GLY A 134 -24.31 36.17 -22.66
CA GLY A 134 -23.49 36.83 -23.69
C GLY A 134 -22.02 37.04 -23.30
N VAL A 135 -21.54 36.37 -22.25
CA VAL A 135 -20.15 36.46 -21.78
C VAL A 135 -19.38 35.23 -22.26
N SER A 136 -18.31 35.43 -23.04
CA SER A 136 -17.35 34.36 -23.34
C SER A 136 -16.25 34.33 -22.28
N THR A 137 -15.96 33.15 -21.71
CA THR A 137 -14.86 33.00 -20.76
C THR A 137 -13.75 32.11 -21.31
N SER A 138 -12.52 32.61 -21.25
CA SER A 138 -11.29 31.84 -21.48
C SER A 138 -10.75 31.34 -20.14
N SER A 139 -11.45 30.40 -19.49
CA SER A 139 -10.92 29.74 -18.30
C SER A 139 -10.03 28.58 -18.72
N ALA A 140 -8.78 28.56 -18.23
CA ALA A 140 -7.79 27.56 -18.58
C ALA A 140 -8.16 26.20 -17.98
N GLU A 141 -8.76 25.33 -18.80
CA GLU A 141 -8.87 23.91 -18.49
C GLU A 141 -7.46 23.31 -18.43
N LEU A 142 -7.24 22.34 -17.54
CA LEU A 142 -6.10 21.43 -17.69
C LEU A 142 -6.21 20.79 -19.08
N THR A 143 -5.21 21.03 -19.92
CA THR A 143 -5.18 20.47 -21.26
C THR A 143 -5.23 18.94 -21.17
N PRO A 144 -5.75 18.23 -22.20
CA PRO A 144 -5.71 16.78 -22.24
C PRO A 144 -4.30 16.21 -21.92
N GLU A 145 -3.27 16.90 -22.41
CA GLU A 145 -1.86 16.57 -22.15
C GLU A 145 -1.49 16.69 -20.66
N ALA A 146 -1.95 17.75 -19.99
CA ALA A 146 -1.70 17.93 -18.55
C ALA A 146 -2.42 16.87 -17.70
N LYS A 147 -3.62 16.44 -18.11
CA LYS A 147 -4.36 15.34 -17.45
C LYS A 147 -3.60 14.01 -17.57
N ILE A 148 -3.09 13.69 -18.76
CA ILE A 148 -2.26 12.49 -19.00
C ILE A 148 -0.98 12.54 -18.16
N GLN A 149 -0.29 13.68 -18.17
CA GLN A 149 0.96 13.86 -17.43
C GLN A 149 0.76 13.72 -15.90
N GLU A 150 -0.35 14.24 -15.36
CA GLU A 150 -0.69 14.07 -13.95
C GLU A 150 -0.88 12.59 -13.60
N LEU A 151 -1.56 11.83 -14.45
CA LEU A 151 -1.80 10.40 -14.22
C LEU A 151 -0.49 9.60 -14.29
N GLN A 152 0.38 9.90 -15.27
CA GLN A 152 1.71 9.29 -15.38
C GLN A 152 2.57 9.59 -14.15
N THR A 153 2.57 10.84 -13.69
CA THR A 153 3.30 11.24 -12.49
C THR A 153 2.81 10.49 -11.26
N TYR A 154 1.50 10.22 -11.19
CA TYR A 154 0.93 9.41 -10.11
C TYR A 154 1.32 7.93 -10.23
N ASP A 155 1.21 7.34 -11.42
CA ASP A 155 1.57 5.94 -11.68
C ASP A 155 3.08 5.69 -11.38
N ASP A 156 3.96 6.63 -11.71
CA ASP A 156 5.39 6.58 -11.34
C ASP A 156 5.62 6.58 -9.82
N LYS A 157 4.82 7.35 -9.08
CA LYS A 157 4.89 7.36 -7.62
C LYS A 157 4.41 6.04 -7.04
N VAL A 158 3.33 5.47 -7.57
CA VAL A 158 2.82 4.14 -7.17
C VAL A 158 3.87 3.07 -7.45
N TYR A 159 4.51 3.08 -8.61
CA TYR A 159 5.58 2.15 -8.93
C TYR A 159 6.74 2.23 -7.94
N ARG A 160 7.23 3.44 -7.63
CA ARG A 160 8.30 3.61 -6.63
C ARG A 160 7.87 3.11 -5.25
N ALA A 161 6.63 3.41 -4.85
CA ALA A 161 6.09 2.98 -3.57
C ALA A 161 5.92 1.46 -3.49
N SER A 162 5.50 0.80 -4.58
CA SER A 162 5.36 -0.66 -4.63
C SER A 162 6.71 -1.36 -4.54
N VAL A 163 7.74 -0.85 -5.23
CA VAL A 163 9.12 -1.36 -5.10
C VAL A 163 9.61 -1.26 -3.66
N GLN A 164 9.40 -0.11 -3.00
CA GLN A 164 9.78 0.07 -1.60
C GLN A 164 8.99 -0.84 -0.65
N MET A 165 7.70 -1.03 -0.90
CA MET A 165 6.85 -1.94 -0.15
C MET A 165 7.35 -3.39 -0.24
N TYR A 166 7.62 -3.89 -1.45
CA TYR A 166 8.16 -5.25 -1.64
C TYR A 166 9.55 -5.42 -1.03
N ALA A 167 10.41 -4.39 -1.08
CA ALA A 167 11.69 -4.42 -0.40
C ALA A 167 11.54 -4.56 1.13
N SER A 168 10.60 -3.82 1.74
CA SER A 168 10.29 -3.97 3.17
C SER A 168 9.75 -5.36 3.50
N MET A 169 8.86 -5.91 2.67
CA MET A 169 8.34 -7.28 2.86
C MET A 169 9.45 -8.32 2.79
N ALA A 170 10.43 -8.15 1.90
CA ALA A 170 11.59 -9.03 1.82
C ALA A 170 12.44 -9.00 3.10
N GLU A 171 12.61 -7.82 3.72
CA GLU A 171 13.28 -7.70 5.01
C GLU A 171 12.46 -8.32 6.16
N ASP A 172 11.14 -8.21 6.13
CA ASP A 172 10.27 -8.90 7.09
C ASP A 172 10.43 -10.42 6.97
N LEU A 173 10.40 -10.97 5.75
CA LEU A 173 10.62 -12.41 5.49
C LEU A 173 12.00 -12.87 5.98
N LYS A 174 13.02 -12.05 5.78
CA LYS A 174 14.37 -12.29 6.31
C LYS A 174 14.38 -12.29 7.85
N SER A 175 13.72 -11.33 8.49
CA SER A 175 13.63 -11.25 9.96
C SER A 175 12.90 -12.44 10.59
N LEU A 176 11.96 -13.03 9.84
CA LEU A 176 11.22 -14.24 10.24
C LEU A 176 12.00 -15.54 10.00
N GLY A 177 13.22 -15.47 9.47
CA GLY A 177 14.01 -16.65 9.19
C GLY A 177 13.51 -17.47 8.00
N ILE A 178 12.86 -16.84 7.02
CA ILE A 178 12.34 -17.56 5.85
C ILE A 178 13.51 -17.96 4.92
N PRO A 179 13.65 -19.25 4.55
CA PRO A 179 14.68 -19.71 3.63
C PRO A 179 14.68 -18.93 2.31
N PHE A 180 15.86 -18.79 1.68
CA PHE A 180 16.11 -17.97 0.48
C PHE A 180 15.95 -16.44 0.64
N PHE A 181 15.35 -15.95 1.72
CA PHE A 181 15.33 -14.52 2.07
C PHE A 181 16.42 -14.17 3.10
N VAL A 182 16.88 -15.16 3.86
CA VAL A 182 18.01 -15.02 4.81
C VAL A 182 19.40 -15.12 4.17
N ILE A 183 19.49 -15.74 2.99
CA ILE A 183 20.72 -15.87 2.21
C ILE A 183 20.74 -14.90 1.03
N THR A 184 21.94 -14.60 0.56
CA THR A 184 22.22 -13.78 -0.62
C THR A 184 22.28 -14.63 -1.89
N GLU A 185 22.25 -13.98 -3.07
CA GLU A 185 22.37 -14.65 -4.37
C GLU A 185 23.70 -15.40 -4.48
N GLU A 186 24.76 -14.84 -3.90
CA GLU A 186 26.11 -15.41 -3.91
C GLU A 186 26.26 -16.64 -3.00
N GLU A 187 25.41 -16.77 -1.98
CA GLU A 187 25.40 -17.92 -1.07
C GLU A 187 24.55 -19.08 -1.60
N PHE A 188 23.72 -18.83 -2.62
CA PHE A 188 22.88 -19.84 -3.22
C PHE A 188 23.69 -20.74 -4.16
N SER A 189 23.49 -22.06 -4.06
CA SER A 189 24.29 -23.04 -4.81
C SER A 189 23.91 -23.18 -6.28
N GLY A 190 22.96 -22.39 -6.79
CA GLY A 190 22.47 -22.44 -8.18
C GLY A 190 22.67 -21.12 -8.92
N ASP A 191 22.15 -21.05 -10.15
CA ASP A 191 22.15 -19.82 -10.92
C ASP A 191 21.10 -18.81 -10.40
N LYS A 192 21.21 -17.57 -10.89
CA LYS A 192 20.34 -16.46 -10.52
C LYS A 192 18.86 -16.75 -10.77
N ASP A 193 18.54 -17.37 -11.90
CA ASP A 193 17.14 -17.63 -12.27
C ASP A 193 16.55 -18.70 -11.35
N SER A 194 17.32 -19.73 -11.03
CA SER A 194 16.97 -20.74 -10.03
C SER A 194 16.75 -20.13 -8.64
N PHE A 195 17.56 -19.14 -8.23
CA PHE A 195 17.39 -18.45 -6.95
C PHE A 195 16.09 -17.63 -6.90
N LEU A 196 15.82 -16.87 -7.97
CA LEU A 196 14.59 -16.09 -8.12
C LEU A 196 13.35 -16.99 -8.11
N GLU A 197 13.41 -18.12 -8.81
CA GLU A 197 12.34 -19.11 -8.84
C GLU A 197 12.11 -19.74 -7.45
N ALA A 198 13.17 -20.03 -6.69
CA ALA A 198 13.04 -20.51 -5.32
C ALA A 198 12.35 -19.49 -4.40
N ARG A 199 12.73 -18.21 -4.49
CA ARG A 199 12.07 -17.13 -3.73
C ARG A 199 10.62 -16.96 -4.14
N LYS A 200 10.31 -17.03 -5.44
CA LYS A 200 8.94 -16.97 -5.96
C LYS A 200 8.08 -18.10 -5.38
N LYS A 201 8.57 -19.34 -5.40
CA LYS A 201 7.86 -20.50 -4.81
C LYS A 201 7.60 -20.33 -3.31
N VAL A 202 8.55 -19.73 -2.57
CA VAL A 202 8.32 -19.39 -1.15
C VAL A 202 7.19 -18.38 -0.99
N VAL A 203 7.17 -17.33 -1.81
CA VAL A 203 6.10 -16.31 -1.74
C VAL A 203 4.74 -16.92 -2.07
N GLU A 204 4.66 -17.75 -3.11
CA GLU A 204 3.43 -18.48 -3.46
C GLU A 204 2.96 -19.38 -2.31
N LEU A 205 3.88 -20.14 -1.69
CA LEU A 205 3.56 -20.98 -0.54
C LEU A 205 3.04 -20.15 0.65
N ILE A 206 3.66 -19.01 0.94
CA ILE A 206 3.20 -18.11 2.02
C ILE A 206 1.81 -17.55 1.69
N ASP A 207 1.54 -17.26 0.42
CA ASP A 207 0.23 -16.80 -0.02
C ASP A 207 -0.86 -17.86 0.20
N ASP A 208 -0.55 -19.14 -0.08
CA ASP A 208 -1.46 -20.26 0.17
C ASP A 208 -1.70 -20.51 1.67
N LEU A 209 -0.74 -20.18 2.52
CA LEU A 209 -0.79 -20.39 3.97
C LEU A 209 -1.49 -19.26 4.75
N THR A 210 -1.68 -18.08 4.15
CA THR A 210 -2.14 -16.85 4.86
C THR A 210 -3.43 -16.26 4.33
#